data_AF-A0A3C0YMY3-F1
#
_entry.id   AF-A0A3C0YMY3-F1
#
_cell.length_a   1.000
_cell.length_b   1.000
_cell.length_c   1.000
_cell.angle_alpha   90.00
_cell.angle_beta   90.00
_cell.angle_gamma   90.00
#
_symmetry.space_group_name_H-M   'P 1'
#
loop_
_entity.id
_entity.type
_entity.pdbx_description
1 polymer ?
#
loop_
_entity_poly.entity_id
_entity_poly.type
_entity_poly.pdbx_seq_one_letter_code
_entity_poly.pdbx_strand_id
1 'polypeptide(L)'
;FKSNLFQSAFESNKLLLPLSIKYKENNVLTNRTSFHGSTTLMQSFKRVAKSNLIEVVVDIGHPVKPTQSRKDLSLKLREAIALKIN
;
A
#
# COMPACT_ATOMS: atom_id res chain seq x y z
N PHE A 1 7.30 5.07 3.50
CA PHE A 1 6.78 4.69 4.83
C PHE A 1 7.41 5.58 5.89
N LYS A 2 6.63 6.15 6.82
CA LYS A 2 7.20 6.87 7.98
C LYS A 2 7.95 5.87 8.86
N SER A 3 9.08 6.28 9.45
CA SER A 3 10.00 5.38 10.17
C SER A 3 9.37 4.66 11.37
N ASN A 4 8.39 5.30 12.02
CA ASN A 4 7.67 4.76 13.17
C ASN A 4 6.65 3.65 12.80
N LEU A 5 6.21 3.56 11.54
CA LEU A 5 5.20 2.59 11.13
C LEU A 5 5.68 1.13 11.33
N PHE A 6 6.97 0.89 11.13
CA PHE A 6 7.55 -0.45 11.30
C PHE A 6 7.97 -0.75 12.73
N GLN A 7 7.94 0.23 13.63
CA GLN A 7 8.34 0.05 15.03
C GLN A 7 7.36 -0.89 15.75
N SER A 8 6.06 -0.60 15.68
CA SER A 8 5.03 -1.47 16.27
C SER A 8 5.01 -2.87 15.64
N ALA A 9 5.25 -2.96 14.33
CA ALA A 9 5.35 -4.23 13.63
C ALA A 9 6.54 -5.07 14.12
N PHE A 10 7.69 -4.44 14.31
CA PHE A 10 8.90 -5.06 14.85
C PHE A 10 8.70 -5.53 16.31
N GLU A 11 8.15 -4.67 17.17
CA GLU A 11 7.90 -4.96 18.59
C GLU A 11 6.86 -6.07 18.79
N SER A 12 5.87 -6.18 17.90
CA SER A 12 4.83 -7.21 18.00
C SER A 12 5.35 -8.64 17.86
N ASN A 13 6.52 -8.81 17.22
CA ASN A 13 7.12 -10.09 16.86
C ASN A 13 6.14 -11.09 16.19
N LYS A 14 5.16 -10.57 15.43
CA LYS A 14 4.19 -11.38 14.67
C LYS A 14 4.59 -11.47 13.20
N LEU A 15 4.04 -12.47 12.51
CA LEU A 15 4.11 -12.54 11.05
C LEU A 15 3.39 -11.33 10.44
N LEU A 16 4.03 -10.69 9.47
CA LEU A 16 3.49 -9.54 8.77
C LEU A 16 3.03 -9.96 7.38
N LEU A 17 1.76 -9.72 7.06
CA LEU A 17 1.22 -10.02 5.73
C LEU A 17 1.29 -8.76 4.84
N PRO A 18 2.14 -8.73 3.80
CA PRO A 18 2.21 -7.59 2.90
C PRO A 18 0.98 -7.57 1.99
N LEU A 19 0.34 -6.40 1.88
CA LEU A 19 -0.81 -6.16 1.02
C LEU A 19 -0.53 -4.96 0.13
N SER A 20 -0.82 -5.10 -1.17
CA SER A 20 -0.82 -3.99 -2.13
C SER A 20 -2.23 -3.79 -2.67
N ILE A 21 -2.68 -2.54 -2.71
CA ILE A 21 -3.93 -2.16 -3.36
C ILE A 21 -3.57 -1.18 -4.46
N LYS A 22 -3.94 -1.51 -5.68
CA LYS A 22 -3.75 -0.67 -6.87
C LYS A 22 -5.10 -0.38 -7.49
N TYR A 23 -5.15 0.75 -8.16
CA TYR A 23 -6.33 1.17 -8.91
C TYR A 23 -5.96 1.33 -10.36
N LYS A 24 -6.80 0.85 -11.26
CA LYS A 24 -6.66 1.06 -12.70
C LYS A 24 -7.91 1.72 -13.26
N GLU A 25 -7.70 2.54 -14.28
CA GLU A 25 -8.75 3.11 -15.11
C GLU A 25 -8.27 2.95 -16.56
N ASN A 26 -9.07 2.31 -17.41
CA ASN A 26 -8.70 1.99 -18.80
C ASN A 26 -7.35 1.26 -18.91
N ASN A 27 -7.12 0.23 -18.08
CA ASN A 27 -5.86 -0.52 -17.98
C ASN A 27 -4.62 0.28 -17.54
N VAL A 28 -4.75 1.56 -17.15
CA VAL A 28 -3.65 2.40 -16.68
C VAL A 28 -3.75 2.63 -15.17
N LEU A 29 -2.63 2.55 -14.45
CA LEU A 29 -2.59 2.85 -13.02
C LEU A 29 -3.09 4.26 -12.73
N THR A 30 -3.97 4.39 -11.74
CA THR A 30 -4.57 5.66 -11.35
C THR A 30 -4.47 5.88 -9.85
N ASN A 31 -4.37 7.15 -9.45
CA ASN A 31 -4.39 7.60 -8.06
C ASN A 31 -5.68 8.37 -7.73
N ARG A 32 -6.73 8.27 -8.55
CA ARG A 32 -7.99 9.00 -8.34
C ARG A 32 -8.67 8.71 -7.01
N THR A 33 -8.57 7.47 -6.55
CA THR A 33 -9.09 6.99 -5.25
C THR A 33 -8.16 7.31 -4.09
N SER A 34 -6.95 7.82 -4.35
CA SER A 34 -5.96 8.06 -3.30
C SER A 34 -6.30 9.31 -2.48
N PHE A 35 -6.48 9.10 -1.18
CA PHE A 35 -6.67 10.17 -0.21
C PHE A 35 -5.32 10.53 0.45
N HIS A 36 -4.64 11.57 -0.06
CA HIS A 36 -3.34 11.98 0.45
C HIS A 36 -3.13 13.50 0.40
N GLY A 37 -2.17 13.98 1.21
CA GLY A 37 -1.75 15.38 1.26
C GLY A 37 -2.86 16.31 1.75
N SER A 38 -3.07 17.41 1.04
CA SER A 38 -4.11 18.42 1.30
C SER A 38 -5.47 18.11 0.64
N THR A 39 -5.66 16.89 0.12
CA THR A 39 -6.94 16.50 -0.51
C THR A 39 -8.02 16.42 0.56
N THR A 40 -9.09 17.21 0.41
CA THR A 40 -10.25 17.11 1.30
C THR A 40 -11.13 15.91 0.92
N LEU A 41 -11.96 15.43 1.86
CA LEU A 41 -12.86 14.30 1.60
C LEU A 41 -13.80 14.59 0.41
N MET A 42 -14.36 15.80 0.34
CA MET A 42 -15.21 16.23 -0.77
C MET A 42 -14.46 16.25 -2.11
N GLN A 43 -13.20 16.67 -2.12
CA GLN A 43 -12.37 16.62 -3.34
C GLN A 43 -12.09 15.18 -3.77
N SER A 44 -11.90 14.25 -2.83
CA SER A 44 -11.74 12.83 -3.12
C SER A 44 -13.01 12.25 -3.77
N PHE A 45 -14.20 12.53 -3.21
CA PHE A 45 -15.46 12.11 -3.82
C PHE A 45 -15.65 12.67 -5.23
N LYS A 46 -15.36 13.97 -5.45
CA LYS A 46 -15.43 14.58 -6.79
C LYS A 46 -14.45 13.94 -7.79
N ARG A 47 -13.31 13.44 -7.35
CA ARG A 47 -12.33 12.76 -8.22
C ARG A 47 -12.83 11.39 -8.65
N VAL A 48 -13.38 10.62 -7.71
CA VAL A 48 -13.95 9.29 -7.95
C VAL A 48 -15.21 9.37 -8.80
N ALA A 49 -16.10 10.33 -8.53
CA ALA A 49 -17.35 10.52 -9.29
C ALA A 49 -17.13 10.89 -10.78
N LYS A 50 -15.92 11.32 -11.16
CA LYS A 50 -15.54 11.60 -12.56
C LYS A 50 -15.09 10.36 -13.34
N SER A 51 -15.00 9.20 -12.67
CA SER A 51 -14.59 7.95 -13.29
C SER A 51 -15.80 7.09 -13.60
N ASN A 52 -15.86 6.56 -14.82
CA ASN A 52 -16.92 5.64 -15.23
C ASN A 52 -16.62 4.19 -14.76
N LEU A 53 -15.34 3.86 -14.60
CA LEU A 53 -14.87 2.55 -14.16
C LEU A 53 -13.56 2.73 -13.38
N ILE A 54 -13.49 2.12 -12.21
CA ILE A 54 -12.24 2.00 -11.44
C ILE A 54 -12.08 0.53 -11.10
N GLU A 55 -11.04 -0.08 -11.61
CA GLU A 55 -10.67 -1.46 -11.29
C GLU A 55 -9.77 -1.44 -10.05
N VAL A 56 -10.02 -2.34 -9.10
CA VAL A 56 -9.21 -2.49 -7.89
C VAL A 56 -8.47 -3.80 -7.98
N VAL A 57 -7.15 -3.76 -7.91
CA VAL A 57 -6.28 -4.94 -7.88
C VAL A 57 -5.69 -5.05 -6.49
N VAL A 58 -5.98 -6.16 -5.81
CA VAL A 58 -5.45 -6.47 -4.48
C VAL A 58 -4.45 -7.61 -4.61
N ASP A 59 -3.19 -7.32 -4.33
CA ASP A 59 -2.14 -8.34 -4.28
C ASP A 59 -1.82 -8.67 -2.83
N ILE A 60 -1.91 -9.97 -2.52
CA ILE A 60 -1.60 -10.51 -1.20
C ILE A 60 -0.24 -11.21 -1.29
N GLY A 61 0.74 -10.70 -0.56
CA GLY A 61 2.08 -11.27 -0.49
C GLY A 61 2.16 -12.45 0.48
N HIS A 62 3.31 -13.12 0.49
CA HIS A 62 3.59 -14.14 1.48
C HIS A 62 3.93 -13.51 2.85
N PRO A 63 3.54 -14.14 3.97
CA PRO A 63 3.90 -13.66 5.31
C PRO A 63 5.41 -13.50 5.49
N VAL A 64 5.82 -12.36 6.05
CA VAL A 64 7.21 -12.03 6.35
C VAL A 64 7.45 -12.14 7.86
N LYS A 65 8.49 -12.88 8.24
CA LYS A 65 8.94 -12.95 9.63
C LYS A 65 9.69 -11.66 10.02
N PRO A 66 9.49 -11.13 11.24
CA PRO A 66 10.32 -10.06 11.78
C PRO A 66 11.80 -10.42 11.69
N THR A 67 12.62 -9.48 11.20
CA THR A 67 14.08 -9.62 11.13
C THR A 67 14.73 -9.06 12.41
N GLN A 68 16.06 -9.23 12.53
CA GLN A 68 16.81 -8.70 13.68
C GLN A 68 16.84 -7.17 13.74
N SER A 69 16.67 -6.47 12.61
CA SER A 69 16.58 -5.00 12.58
C SER A 69 15.29 -4.50 11.92
N ARG A 70 14.80 -3.34 12.40
CA ARG A 70 13.68 -2.60 11.83
C ARG A 70 13.94 -2.19 10.37
N LYS A 71 15.18 -1.84 10.05
CA LYS A 71 15.57 -1.38 8.72
C LYS A 71 15.43 -2.52 7.71
N ASP A 72 15.90 -3.71 8.08
CA ASP A 72 15.81 -4.89 7.20
C ASP A 72 14.36 -5.34 7.03
N LEU A 73 13.55 -5.25 8.09
CA LEU A 73 12.12 -5.55 8.04
C LEU A 73 11.42 -4.62 7.05
N SER A 74 11.74 -3.33 7.10
CA SER A 74 11.18 -2.33 6.19
C SER A 74 11.60 -2.59 4.73
N LEU A 75 12.82 -3.06 4.49
CA LEU A 75 13.32 -3.37 3.16
C LEU A 75 12.61 -4.60 2.59
N LYS A 76 12.56 -5.71 3.35
CA LYS A 76 11.89 -6.95 2.93
C LYS A 76 10.40 -6.75 2.62
N LEU A 77 9.70 -5.97 3.45
CA LEU A 77 8.29 -5.65 3.20
C LEU A 77 8.11 -4.81 1.95
N ARG A 78 9.02 -3.85 1.69
CA ARG A 78 8.99 -3.06 0.46
C ARG A 78 9.24 -3.91 -0.76
N GLU A 79 10.20 -4.84 -0.71
CA GLU A 79 10.47 -5.78 -1.80
C GLU A 79 9.28 -6.70 -2.05
N ALA A 80 8.69 -7.27 -0.99
CA ALA A 80 7.52 -8.13 -1.11
C ALA A 80 6.31 -7.43 -1.76
N ILE A 81 6.13 -6.13 -1.48
CA ILE A 81 5.10 -5.29 -2.11
C ILE A 81 5.51 -4.92 -3.54
N ALA A 82 6.77 -4.53 -3.77
CA ALA A 82 7.27 -4.01 -5.05
C ALA A 82 7.40 -5.09 -6.14
N LEU A 83 7.77 -6.32 -5.78
CA LEU A 83 7.87 -7.47 -6.71
C LEU A 83 6.53 -7.80 -7.38
N LYS A 84 5.42 -7.30 -6.85
CA LYS A 84 4.08 -7.48 -7.42
C LYS A 84 3.59 -6.25 -8.18
N ILE A 85 4.36 -5.15 -8.24
CA ILE A 85 3.98 -3.92 -8.95
C ILE A 85 4.24 -4.01 -10.46
N ASN A 86 5.09 -4.94 -10.91
CA ASN A 86 5.39 -5.20 -12.32
C ASN A 86 4.32 -6.05 -13.01
#